data_AF-A0A9P9IPN9-F1
#
_entry.id   AF-A0A9P9IPN9-F1
#
_cell.length_a   1.000
_cell.length_b   1.000
_cell.length_c   1.000
_cell.angle_alpha   90.00
_cell.angle_beta   90.00
_cell.angle_gamma   90.00
#
_symmetry.space_group_name_H-M   'P 1'
#
loop_
_entity.id
_entity.type
_entity.pdbx_description
1 polymer ?
#
loop_
_entity_poly.entity_id
_entity_poly.type
_entity_poly.pdbx_seq_one_letter_code
_entity_poly.pdbx_strand_id
1 'polypeptide(L)'
;MAPMVSIRPGPKAMRSLLRAQYSASNRSSALVNPSIGSLVSRRKIATNAAVREPIQDFPGELPPTPPPATPRRTLQERKDAIRTAKPFSEFLTDSFDRQHDYLRISITERCNLRCLYCMPEEGVPLSPPAHLLTTPEIFYLSSLFVSQGVTKIRLTGGEPTVRRDILPLMHSIGSLRSKGLKELALTTNGISLHRKLDSMVEAGLTGINLSLDTLDPFQFQIMTRRKGFDAVMKCIDRVLELKRLGANLKLKVNCVVMRGLNERDIIPFVELGREKDIEVRFIEYMPFGGNKWSKGKMISFQEMLDIIRTKYPGIQRIPGHKNDTSKTFAVPGFVGKVGFITSMTNDFCGTCNRLRITGDGNLKVCLHGNDEVSLRDLLRKDNGGDPIDQEAFERIKQIEIDRRDGRLSDETILGWGQREQELLQVIGEAVKRKAEKHADIGDLEKLQNRPMILIGG
;
A
#
# COMPACT_ATOMS: atom_id res chain seq x y z
N MET A 1 -1.97 -43.37 57.33
CA MET A 1 -2.50 -44.56 56.64
C MET A 1 -2.37 -44.34 55.14
N ALA A 2 -1.85 -45.34 54.41
CA ALA A 2 -1.99 -45.51 52.95
C ALA A 2 -3.07 -46.61 52.71
N PRO A 3 -3.44 -47.10 51.49
CA PRO A 3 -2.80 -47.01 50.16
C PRO A 3 -3.68 -46.32 49.07
N MET A 4 -3.15 -45.70 47.98
CA MET A 4 -2.58 -46.20 46.70
C MET A 4 -3.54 -46.86 45.68
N VAL A 5 -3.22 -46.69 44.37
CA VAL A 5 -3.42 -47.66 43.25
C VAL A 5 -4.85 -47.80 42.64
N SER A 6 -5.07 -47.99 41.32
CA SER A 6 -4.25 -47.75 40.11
C SER A 6 -5.00 -47.96 38.77
N ILE A 7 -4.48 -47.37 37.68
CA ILE A 7 -4.41 -47.85 36.26
C ILE A 7 -5.67 -48.20 35.42
N ARG A 8 -5.57 -47.94 34.10
CA ARG A 8 -6.53 -48.30 33.03
C ARG A 8 -6.36 -49.77 32.57
N PRO A 9 -7.33 -50.38 31.85
CA PRO A 9 -7.20 -50.36 30.39
C PRO A 9 -8.55 -50.33 29.64
N GLY A 10 -8.49 -50.23 28.30
CA GLY A 10 -9.59 -50.60 27.39
C GLY A 10 -9.04 -51.40 26.21
N PRO A 11 -9.88 -52.14 25.45
CA PRO A 11 -9.44 -52.63 24.14
C PRO A 11 -10.47 -52.57 22.97
N LYS A 12 -9.95 -52.15 21.82
CA LYS A 12 -10.10 -52.76 20.46
C LYS A 12 -11.50 -53.01 19.84
N ALA A 13 -11.82 -52.07 18.95
CA ALA A 13 -12.39 -52.21 17.60
C ALA A 13 -12.48 -53.59 16.89
N MET A 14 -13.62 -53.81 16.20
CA MET A 14 -13.84 -54.58 14.95
C MET A 14 -15.28 -54.30 14.44
N ARG A 15 -15.71 -54.47 13.18
CA ARG A 15 -15.09 -54.45 11.82
C ARG A 15 -16.22 -54.55 10.75
N SER A 16 -16.05 -53.97 9.54
CA SER A 16 -16.79 -54.33 8.27
C SER A 16 -18.34 -54.17 8.25
N LEU A 17 -19.14 -54.23 7.15
CA LEU A 17 -19.04 -54.35 5.66
C LEU A 17 -19.97 -53.27 4.99
N LEU A 18 -20.38 -53.29 3.71
CA LEU A 18 -19.64 -53.10 2.42
C LEU A 18 -20.62 -53.21 1.21
N ARG A 19 -21.07 -52.09 0.60
CA ARG A 19 -21.71 -51.95 -0.76
C ARG A 19 -22.11 -50.46 -0.98
N ALA A 20 -21.99 -49.76 -2.13
CA ALA A 20 -21.88 -50.07 -3.57
C ALA A 20 -23.23 -50.50 -4.23
N GLN A 21 -23.66 -50.07 -5.42
CA GLN A 21 -22.96 -49.54 -6.62
C GLN A 21 -23.85 -48.61 -7.51
N TYR A 22 -23.20 -47.75 -8.32
CA TYR A 22 -23.55 -47.35 -9.73
C TYR A 22 -24.90 -46.60 -9.97
N SER A 23 -25.07 -45.77 -11.00
CA SER A 23 -24.63 -45.88 -12.40
C SER A 23 -24.34 -44.53 -13.10
N ALA A 24 -24.02 -44.56 -14.40
CA ALA A 24 -23.71 -43.39 -15.23
C ALA A 24 -24.17 -43.60 -16.69
N SER A 25 -24.45 -42.52 -17.43
CA SER A 25 -24.70 -42.58 -18.88
C SER A 25 -24.37 -41.26 -19.60
N ASN A 26 -23.42 -41.31 -20.53
CA ASN A 26 -23.25 -40.30 -21.58
C ASN A 26 -24.42 -40.35 -22.58
N ARG A 27 -24.67 -39.25 -23.30
CA ARG A 27 -24.70 -39.27 -24.78
C ARG A 27 -24.64 -37.86 -25.39
N SER A 28 -23.91 -37.77 -26.50
CA SER A 28 -23.86 -36.60 -27.38
C SER A 28 -24.66 -36.88 -28.65
N SER A 29 -25.32 -35.88 -29.21
CA SER A 29 -25.74 -35.87 -30.61
C SER A 29 -26.03 -34.44 -31.09
N ALA A 30 -25.20 -33.93 -32.01
CA ALA A 30 -25.60 -32.84 -32.89
C ALA A 30 -26.25 -33.43 -34.16
N LEU A 31 -27.07 -32.64 -34.89
CA LEU A 31 -27.02 -32.51 -36.37
C LEU A 31 -28.19 -31.68 -36.96
N VAL A 32 -27.93 -31.14 -38.17
CA VAL A 32 -28.88 -30.75 -39.24
C VAL A 32 -29.79 -29.52 -39.04
N ASN A 33 -29.44 -28.45 -39.75
CA ASN A 33 -30.38 -27.50 -40.38
C ASN A 33 -30.98 -28.13 -41.64
N PRO A 34 -32.16 -27.67 -42.08
CA PRO A 34 -32.30 -27.29 -43.49
C PRO A 34 -32.81 -25.86 -43.68
N SER A 35 -32.34 -25.21 -44.73
CA SER A 35 -32.87 -23.95 -45.27
C SER A 35 -33.64 -24.20 -46.57
N ILE A 36 -34.42 -23.20 -47.01
CA ILE A 36 -34.96 -22.90 -48.37
C ILE A 36 -36.40 -22.37 -48.23
N GLY A 37 -36.74 -21.30 -48.97
CA GLY A 37 -38.09 -20.72 -48.98
C GLY A 37 -38.14 -19.27 -49.42
N SER A 38 -37.74 -18.97 -50.66
CA SER A 38 -37.85 -17.61 -51.21
C SER A 38 -39.25 -17.34 -51.80
N LEU A 39 -39.83 -16.18 -51.49
CA LEU A 39 -40.98 -15.63 -52.21
C LEU A 39 -40.76 -14.16 -52.53
N VAL A 40 -40.42 -13.89 -53.80
CA VAL A 40 -40.32 -12.54 -54.36
C VAL A 40 -41.68 -12.15 -54.93
N SER A 41 -42.26 -11.05 -54.45
CA SER A 41 -43.45 -10.45 -55.06
C SER A 41 -43.06 -9.17 -55.82
N ARG A 42 -43.25 -9.17 -57.14
CA ARG A 42 -43.09 -7.99 -58.01
C ARG A 42 -44.47 -7.38 -58.30
N ARG A 43 -44.60 -6.05 -58.23
CA ARG A 43 -45.61 -5.32 -59.01
C ARG A 43 -45.05 -4.04 -59.67
N LYS A 44 -45.54 -3.80 -60.89
CA LYS A 44 -45.33 -2.67 -61.80
C LYS A 44 -46.63 -2.53 -62.63
N ILE A 45 -47.03 -1.37 -63.15
CA ILE A 45 -46.49 -0.01 -62.99
C ILE A 45 -47.69 0.96 -62.98
N ALA A 46 -47.52 2.16 -62.40
CA ALA A 46 -48.44 3.26 -62.63
C ALA A 46 -47.64 4.57 -62.73
N THR A 47 -47.71 5.22 -63.88
CA THR A 47 -47.15 6.55 -64.14
C THR A 47 -48.25 7.59 -64.03
N ASN A 48 -47.96 8.74 -63.44
CA ASN A 48 -48.64 10.00 -63.75
C ASN A 48 -47.63 11.13 -63.65
N ALA A 49 -47.63 12.02 -64.65
CA ALA A 49 -46.81 13.22 -64.65
C ALA A 49 -47.70 14.41 -64.31
N ALA A 50 -47.32 15.20 -63.30
CA ALA A 50 -47.99 16.43 -62.94
C ALA A 50 -46.96 17.48 -62.48
N VAL A 51 -47.07 18.65 -63.11
CA VAL A 51 -46.67 20.01 -62.64
C VAL A 51 -45.52 20.11 -61.63
N ARG A 52 -44.42 20.76 -62.05
CA ARG A 52 -43.46 21.37 -61.11
C ARG A 52 -44.09 22.61 -60.45
N GLU A 53 -44.14 22.63 -59.13
CA GLU A 53 -44.12 23.88 -58.37
C GLU A 53 -42.65 24.33 -58.16
N PRO A 54 -42.38 25.64 -57.98
CA PRO A 54 -41.03 26.12 -57.75
C PRO A 54 -40.52 25.74 -56.35
N ILE A 55 -39.33 25.15 -56.31
CA ILE A 55 -38.61 24.89 -55.05
C ILE A 55 -38.26 26.24 -54.41
N GLN A 56 -38.63 26.43 -53.14
CA GLN A 56 -38.08 27.53 -52.35
C GLN A 56 -36.64 27.19 -51.98
N ASP A 57 -35.69 28.05 -52.35
CA ASP A 57 -34.29 27.90 -51.97
C ASP A 57 -34.14 28.04 -50.45
N PHE A 58 -33.97 26.91 -49.76
CA PHE A 58 -33.39 26.92 -48.42
C PHE A 58 -31.92 27.33 -48.55
N PRO A 59 -31.43 28.33 -47.77
CA PRO A 59 -30.02 28.66 -47.77
C PRO A 59 -29.23 27.43 -47.33
N GLY A 60 -28.29 27.00 -48.19
CA GLY A 60 -27.65 25.70 -48.09
C GLY A 60 -26.95 25.46 -46.75
N GLU A 61 -26.88 24.20 -46.33
CA GLU A 61 -26.16 23.80 -45.12
C GLU A 61 -24.73 24.35 -45.15
N LEU A 62 -24.37 25.10 -44.11
CA LEU A 62 -22.98 25.46 -43.87
C LEU A 62 -22.18 24.17 -43.75
N PRO A 63 -21.04 24.02 -44.47
CA PRO A 63 -20.22 22.82 -44.36
C PRO A 63 -19.81 22.64 -42.90
N PRO A 64 -19.85 21.40 -42.35
CA PRO A 64 -19.61 21.17 -40.94
C PRO A 64 -18.25 21.74 -40.56
N THR A 65 -18.25 22.75 -39.70
CA THR A 65 -17.02 23.38 -39.21
C THR A 65 -16.15 22.29 -38.59
N PRO A 66 -14.93 22.06 -39.08
CA PRO A 66 -14.08 21.01 -38.54
C PRO A 66 -13.83 21.29 -37.05
N PRO A 67 -13.85 20.27 -36.18
CA PRO A 67 -13.58 20.46 -34.76
C PRO A 67 -12.23 21.16 -34.59
N PRO A 68 -12.11 22.10 -33.63
CA PRO A 68 -10.94 22.95 -33.50
C PRO A 68 -9.68 22.07 -33.37
N ALA A 69 -8.81 22.15 -34.38
CA ALA A 69 -7.73 21.19 -34.55
C ALA A 69 -6.72 21.29 -33.41
N THR A 70 -6.86 20.42 -32.41
CA THR A 70 -5.95 20.33 -31.27
C THR A 70 -4.53 20.12 -31.81
N PRO A 71 -3.55 21.01 -31.51
CA PRO A 71 -2.27 21.01 -32.21
C PRO A 71 -1.54 19.68 -32.00
N ARG A 72 -1.52 18.84 -33.06
CA ARG A 72 -0.82 17.57 -33.08
C ARG A 72 0.69 17.82 -33.01
N ARG A 73 1.22 17.84 -31.78
CA ARG A 73 2.66 18.04 -31.50
C ARG A 73 3.52 17.24 -32.48
N THR A 74 4.44 17.93 -33.16
CA THR A 74 5.24 17.33 -34.23
C THR A 74 6.10 16.17 -33.70
N LEU A 75 6.55 15.29 -34.60
CA LEU A 75 7.51 14.24 -34.23
C LEU A 75 8.82 14.82 -33.67
N GLN A 76 9.17 16.06 -34.02
CA GLN A 76 10.32 16.76 -33.47
C GLN A 76 10.03 17.23 -32.04
N GLU A 77 8.94 17.96 -31.79
CA GLU A 77 8.51 18.32 -30.43
C GLU A 77 8.36 17.11 -29.50
N ARG A 78 7.87 15.97 -30.02
CA ARG A 78 7.78 14.72 -29.25
C ARG A 78 9.15 14.19 -28.86
N LYS A 79 10.13 14.19 -29.79
CA LYS A 79 11.52 13.80 -29.50
C LYS A 79 12.21 14.77 -28.55
N ASP A 80 12.02 16.07 -28.75
CA ASP A 80 12.61 17.10 -27.90
C ASP A 80 11.99 17.11 -26.50
N ALA A 81 10.68 16.87 -26.36
CA ALA A 81 10.02 16.67 -25.07
C ALA A 81 10.50 15.38 -24.37
N ILE A 82 10.78 14.29 -25.10
CA ILE A 82 11.40 13.09 -24.52
C ILE A 82 12.85 13.37 -24.08
N ARG A 83 13.58 14.22 -24.82
CA ARG A 83 14.97 14.61 -24.50
C ARG A 83 15.07 15.60 -23.34
N THR A 84 14.04 16.45 -23.13
CA THR A 84 14.00 17.45 -22.03
C THR A 84 13.12 17.03 -20.85
N ALA A 85 12.39 15.92 -20.94
CA ALA A 85 11.66 15.36 -19.81
C ALA A 85 12.62 15.09 -18.64
N LYS A 86 12.34 15.74 -17.50
CA LYS A 86 12.99 15.36 -16.24
C LYS A 86 12.70 13.87 -15.97
N PRO A 87 13.65 13.08 -15.43
CA PRO A 87 13.47 11.65 -15.18
C PRO A 87 12.52 11.33 -14.01
N PHE A 88 11.85 12.35 -13.46
CA PHE A 88 10.96 12.28 -12.31
C PHE A 88 9.90 13.39 -12.45
N SER A 89 8.66 13.12 -12.00
CA SER A 89 7.52 14.02 -12.27
C SER A 89 7.50 15.29 -11.41
N GLU A 90 7.12 16.41 -12.04
CA GLU A 90 6.79 17.68 -11.36
C GLU A 90 5.64 17.50 -10.35
N PHE A 91 4.69 16.60 -10.60
CA PHE A 91 3.57 16.34 -9.68
C PHE A 91 4.01 15.65 -8.37
N LEU A 92 5.23 15.09 -8.33
CA LEU A 92 5.82 14.47 -7.14
C LEU A 92 7.05 15.23 -6.62
N THR A 93 7.32 16.42 -7.15
CA THR A 93 8.41 17.30 -6.70
C THR A 93 7.80 18.49 -5.95
N ASP A 94 8.32 18.79 -4.76
CA ASP A 94 7.78 19.87 -3.93
C ASP A 94 8.54 21.20 -4.12
N SER A 95 8.09 22.22 -3.39
CA SER A 95 8.66 23.58 -3.37
C SER A 95 10.11 23.67 -2.85
N PHE A 96 10.71 22.54 -2.46
CA PHE A 96 12.09 22.41 -1.95
C PHE A 96 12.92 21.43 -2.82
N ASP A 97 12.48 21.14 -4.06
CA ASP A 97 13.08 20.18 -5.00
C ASP A 97 13.20 18.74 -4.44
N ARG A 98 12.36 18.38 -3.46
CA ARG A 98 12.35 17.01 -2.91
C ARG A 98 11.48 16.12 -3.79
N GLN A 99 12.13 15.18 -4.48
CA GLN A 99 11.49 14.15 -5.29
C GLN A 99 10.89 13.04 -4.41
N HIS A 100 9.59 12.77 -4.56
CA HIS A 100 8.82 11.85 -3.72
C HIS A 100 8.71 10.42 -4.27
N ASP A 101 9.82 9.70 -4.35
CA ASP A 101 9.84 8.34 -4.94
C ASP A 101 9.33 7.21 -4.01
N TYR A 102 8.85 7.53 -2.80
CA TYR A 102 8.46 6.57 -1.77
C TYR A 102 7.03 6.79 -1.25
N LEU A 103 6.11 5.95 -1.70
CA LEU A 103 4.72 5.89 -1.26
C LEU A 103 4.52 4.90 -0.09
N ARG A 104 3.73 5.28 0.91
CA ARG A 104 3.10 4.34 1.86
C ARG A 104 1.60 4.29 1.61
N ILE A 105 1.00 3.10 1.75
CA ILE A 105 -0.44 2.89 1.63
C ILE A 105 -0.93 2.13 2.87
N SER A 106 -1.79 2.78 3.66
CA SER A 106 -2.57 2.15 4.72
C SER A 106 -3.71 1.37 4.07
N ILE A 107 -3.70 0.05 4.14
CA ILE A 107 -4.66 -0.80 3.41
C ILE A 107 -5.80 -1.34 4.27
N THR A 108 -5.74 -1.13 5.59
CA THR A 108 -6.76 -1.56 6.55
C THR A 108 -6.59 -0.87 7.89
N GLU A 109 -7.69 -0.47 8.52
CA GLU A 109 -7.73 0.03 9.91
C GLU A 109 -7.76 -1.11 10.95
N ARG A 110 -7.89 -2.36 10.51
CA ARG A 110 -7.98 -3.51 11.42
C ARG A 110 -6.60 -3.89 11.94
N CYS A 111 -6.50 -4.11 13.25
CA CYS A 111 -5.31 -4.64 13.91
C CYS A 111 -5.69 -5.78 14.88
N ASN A 112 -4.86 -6.82 14.92
CA ASN A 112 -4.94 -7.94 15.87
C ASN A 112 -4.30 -7.61 17.25
N LEU A 113 -3.61 -6.47 17.38
CA LEU A 113 -3.02 -5.97 18.63
C LEU A 113 -3.76 -4.73 19.16
N ARG A 114 -3.44 -4.33 20.40
CA ARG A 114 -3.95 -3.11 21.07
C ARG A 114 -2.81 -2.37 21.78
N CYS A 115 -1.76 -2.03 21.02
CA CYS A 115 -0.50 -1.54 21.58
C CYS A 115 -0.65 -0.19 22.29
N LEU A 116 -0.06 -0.06 23.49
CA LEU A 116 -0.26 1.06 24.43
C LEU A 116 -0.04 2.45 23.80
N TYR A 117 0.90 2.59 22.86
CA TYR A 117 1.26 3.85 22.19
C TYR A 117 0.53 4.12 20.86
N CYS A 118 -0.36 3.21 20.43
CA CYS A 118 -0.96 3.22 19.09
C CYS A 118 -2.49 3.09 19.11
N MET A 119 -3.06 2.31 20.06
CA MET A 119 -4.49 2.06 20.14
C MET A 119 -4.96 1.90 21.60
N PRO A 120 -6.13 2.44 21.99
CA PRO A 120 -6.75 2.13 23.28
C PRO A 120 -7.16 0.65 23.37
N GLU A 121 -7.64 0.20 24.53
CA GLU A 121 -7.83 -1.24 24.85
C GLU A 121 -9.01 -1.84 24.07
N GLU A 122 -10.14 -1.14 24.17
CA GLU A 122 -11.38 -1.26 23.43
C GLU A 122 -11.15 -1.26 21.90
N GLY A 123 -10.12 -0.55 21.44
CA GLY A 123 -9.84 -0.29 20.03
C GLY A 123 -10.44 1.02 19.53
N VAL A 124 -10.28 1.30 18.24
CA VAL A 124 -10.95 2.44 17.59
C VAL A 124 -12.22 1.97 16.87
N PRO A 125 -13.25 2.84 16.74
CA PRO A 125 -14.29 2.65 15.73
C PRO A 125 -13.66 2.44 14.36
N LEU A 126 -14.20 1.49 13.60
CA LEU A 126 -13.74 1.19 12.24
C LEU A 126 -14.67 1.83 11.22
N SER A 127 -14.09 2.41 10.17
CA SER A 127 -14.81 2.94 9.02
C SER A 127 -15.67 1.85 8.35
N PRO A 128 -16.88 2.19 7.86
CA PRO A 128 -17.67 1.30 7.01
C PRO A 128 -16.84 0.78 5.83
N PRO A 129 -17.04 -0.46 5.36
CA PRO A 129 -16.30 -1.00 4.21
C PRO A 129 -16.37 -0.10 2.97
N ALA A 130 -17.51 0.56 2.75
CA ALA A 130 -17.70 1.51 1.65
C ALA A 130 -16.78 2.75 1.74
N HIS A 131 -16.30 3.15 2.93
CA HIS A 131 -15.41 4.31 3.08
C HIS A 131 -13.93 3.97 2.84
N LEU A 132 -13.57 2.68 2.81
CA LEU A 132 -12.19 2.22 2.64
C LEU A 132 -11.84 2.02 1.15
N LEU A 133 -10.55 2.10 0.82
CA LEU A 133 -10.07 1.82 -0.54
C LEU A 133 -10.15 0.33 -0.91
N THR A 134 -10.75 0.05 -2.06
CA THR A 134 -10.82 -1.30 -2.66
C THR A 134 -9.45 -1.74 -3.20
N THR A 135 -9.31 -3.03 -3.54
CA THR A 135 -8.07 -3.52 -4.17
C THR A 135 -7.83 -2.91 -5.57
N PRO A 136 -8.85 -2.79 -6.45
CA PRO A 136 -8.72 -2.04 -7.69
C PRO A 136 -8.31 -0.57 -7.51
N GLU A 137 -8.88 0.14 -6.54
CA GLU A 137 -8.53 1.54 -6.25
C GLU A 137 -7.08 1.68 -5.77
N ILE A 138 -6.63 0.82 -4.86
CA ILE A 138 -5.23 0.78 -4.40
C ILE A 138 -4.28 0.44 -5.55
N PHE A 139 -4.65 -0.50 -6.43
CA PHE A 139 -3.85 -0.87 -7.59
C PHE A 139 -3.76 0.27 -8.61
N TYR A 140 -4.86 0.97 -8.90
CA TYR A 140 -4.83 2.14 -9.78
C TYR A 140 -3.93 3.24 -9.21
N LEU A 141 -4.13 3.64 -7.95
CA LEU A 141 -3.27 4.65 -7.29
C LEU A 141 -1.80 4.21 -7.28
N SER A 142 -1.52 2.93 -7.01
CA SER A 142 -0.16 2.39 -7.09
C SER A 142 0.43 2.53 -8.50
N SER A 143 -0.35 2.23 -9.55
CA SER A 143 0.11 2.37 -10.94
C SER A 143 0.30 3.82 -11.36
N LEU A 144 -0.51 4.75 -10.84
CA LEU A 144 -0.39 6.18 -11.11
C LEU A 144 0.86 6.76 -10.44
N PHE A 145 1.06 6.52 -9.14
CA PHE A 145 2.26 6.97 -8.45
C PHE A 145 3.54 6.37 -9.04
N VAL A 146 3.53 5.09 -9.47
CA VAL A 146 4.67 4.48 -10.17
C VAL A 146 4.93 5.13 -11.53
N SER A 147 3.90 5.48 -12.32
CA SER A 147 4.10 6.16 -13.61
C SER A 147 4.72 7.56 -13.47
N GLN A 148 4.52 8.21 -12.32
CA GLN A 148 5.14 9.50 -11.98
C GLN A 148 6.55 9.39 -11.37
N GLY A 149 7.05 8.18 -11.12
CA GLY A 149 8.41 7.93 -10.65
C GLY A 149 8.54 7.28 -9.26
N VAL A 150 7.45 6.90 -8.59
CA VAL A 150 7.55 6.15 -7.31
C VAL A 150 8.24 4.80 -7.55
N THR A 151 9.47 4.67 -7.04
CA THR A 151 10.24 3.43 -7.11
C THR A 151 9.94 2.48 -5.94
N LYS A 152 9.25 2.96 -4.90
CA LYS A 152 9.05 2.25 -3.65
C LYS A 152 7.64 2.38 -3.09
N ILE A 153 6.95 1.25 -2.95
CA ILE A 153 5.65 1.15 -2.29
C ILE A 153 5.79 0.35 -0.99
N ARG A 154 5.23 0.89 0.10
CA ARG A 154 5.12 0.18 1.39
C ARG A 154 3.66 0.04 1.81
N LEU A 155 3.24 -1.19 2.05
CA LEU A 155 1.94 -1.50 2.62
C LEU A 155 2.01 -1.43 4.16
N THR A 156 1.05 -0.71 4.74
CA THR A 156 0.87 -0.50 6.18
C THR A 156 -0.62 -0.59 6.53
N GLY A 157 -1.00 -0.22 7.75
CA GLY A 157 -2.38 -0.07 8.19
C GLY A 157 -2.42 0.00 9.71
N GLY A 158 -3.40 -0.70 10.28
CA GLY A 158 -3.15 -1.49 11.47
C GLY A 158 -2.21 -2.64 11.15
N GLU A 159 -2.75 -3.83 10.96
CA GLU A 159 -1.97 -5.00 10.57
C GLU A 159 -2.32 -5.43 9.14
N PRO A 160 -1.50 -5.11 8.11
CA PRO A 160 -1.82 -5.47 6.73
C PRO A 160 -1.97 -6.98 6.50
N THR A 161 -1.34 -7.84 7.32
CA THR A 161 -1.55 -9.29 7.21
C THR A 161 -2.95 -9.78 7.63
N VAL A 162 -3.78 -8.95 8.32
CA VAL A 162 -5.20 -9.28 8.57
C VAL A 162 -6.15 -8.87 7.44
N ARG A 163 -5.68 -8.13 6.41
CA ARG A 163 -6.47 -7.93 5.17
C ARG A 163 -6.64 -9.28 4.46
N ARG A 164 -7.88 -9.60 4.05
CA ARG A 164 -8.25 -10.92 3.49
C ARG A 164 -7.56 -11.16 2.16
N ASP A 165 -7.66 -10.19 1.26
CA ASP A 165 -7.18 -10.14 -0.13
C ASP A 165 -5.74 -9.59 -0.26
N ILE A 166 -4.94 -9.63 0.81
CA ILE A 166 -3.57 -9.09 0.82
C ILE A 166 -2.65 -9.73 -0.24
N LEU A 167 -2.77 -11.03 -0.48
CA LEU A 167 -1.94 -11.71 -1.49
C LEU A 167 -2.32 -11.28 -2.92
N PRO A 168 -3.60 -11.34 -3.37
CA PRO A 168 -4.04 -10.73 -4.61
C PRO A 168 -3.55 -9.29 -4.79
N LEU A 169 -3.76 -8.42 -3.79
CA LEU A 169 -3.32 -7.01 -3.84
C LEU A 169 -1.79 -6.88 -4.03
N MET A 170 -1.01 -7.72 -3.35
CA MET A 170 0.44 -7.73 -3.51
C MET A 170 0.90 -8.24 -4.87
N HIS A 171 0.24 -9.25 -5.47
CA HIS A 171 0.54 -9.67 -6.84
C HIS A 171 0.19 -8.56 -7.85
N SER A 172 -0.95 -7.89 -7.69
CA SER A 172 -1.34 -6.74 -8.53
C SER A 172 -0.29 -5.63 -8.46
N ILE A 173 0.12 -5.20 -7.27
CA ILE A 173 1.17 -4.17 -7.10
C ILE A 173 2.54 -4.69 -7.60
N GLY A 174 2.85 -5.97 -7.38
CA GLY A 174 4.08 -6.60 -7.86
C GLY A 174 4.23 -6.57 -9.38
N SER A 175 3.12 -6.62 -10.13
CA SER A 175 3.15 -6.47 -11.60
C SER A 175 3.71 -5.12 -12.08
N LEU A 176 3.62 -4.07 -11.25
CA LEU A 176 4.12 -2.72 -11.54
C LEU A 176 5.66 -2.62 -11.58
N ARG A 177 6.37 -3.71 -11.29
CA ARG A 177 7.82 -3.84 -11.56
C ARG A 177 8.14 -3.59 -13.03
N SER A 178 7.28 -4.04 -13.93
CA SER A 178 7.33 -3.74 -15.38
C SER A 178 7.26 -2.24 -15.72
N LYS A 179 6.70 -1.42 -14.81
CA LYS A 179 6.55 0.04 -14.95
C LYS A 179 7.54 0.86 -14.12
N GLY A 180 8.51 0.21 -13.47
CA GLY A 180 9.58 0.88 -12.71
C GLY A 180 9.54 0.73 -11.18
N LEU A 181 8.58 -0.01 -10.60
CA LEU A 181 8.58 -0.32 -9.17
C LEU A 181 9.80 -1.19 -8.80
N LYS A 182 10.66 -0.70 -7.89
CA LYS A 182 11.89 -1.38 -7.46
C LYS A 182 11.71 -2.11 -6.14
N GLU A 183 11.12 -1.45 -5.13
CA GLU A 183 10.87 -2.03 -3.81
C GLU A 183 9.37 -2.09 -3.49
N LEU A 184 8.86 -3.31 -3.31
CA LEU A 184 7.60 -3.56 -2.58
C LEU A 184 7.96 -3.99 -1.15
N ALA A 185 7.37 -3.33 -0.16
CA ALA A 185 7.69 -3.52 1.26
C ALA A 185 6.44 -3.59 2.15
N LEU A 186 6.61 -4.14 3.35
CA LEU A 186 5.53 -4.35 4.35
C LEU A 186 5.96 -3.81 5.72
N THR A 187 5.06 -3.13 6.44
CA THR A 187 5.17 -2.90 7.90
C THR A 187 4.16 -3.80 8.61
N THR A 188 4.59 -4.60 9.59
CA THR A 188 3.73 -5.61 10.25
C THR A 188 4.24 -5.94 11.65
N ASN A 189 3.35 -6.37 12.55
CA ASN A 189 3.72 -6.99 13.83
C ASN A 189 4.17 -8.47 13.70
N GLY A 190 4.12 -9.06 12.50
CA GLY A 190 4.68 -10.38 12.20
C GLY A 190 3.85 -11.59 12.64
N ILE A 191 2.88 -11.44 13.55
CA ILE A 191 2.13 -12.56 14.17
C ILE A 191 1.46 -13.46 13.12
N SER A 192 0.99 -12.89 12.00
CA SER A 192 0.41 -13.64 10.88
C SER A 192 1.26 -13.64 9.60
N LEU A 193 2.42 -12.99 9.60
CA LEU A 193 3.30 -12.91 8.43
C LEU A 193 3.90 -14.29 8.08
N HIS A 194 4.37 -15.05 9.07
CA HIS A 194 5.02 -16.36 8.84
C HIS A 194 4.14 -17.41 8.13
N ARG A 195 2.82 -17.20 8.02
CA ARG A 195 1.86 -18.05 7.28
C ARG A 195 1.55 -17.56 5.86
N LYS A 196 2.06 -16.39 5.48
CA LYS A 196 1.85 -15.75 4.16
C LYS A 196 3.17 -15.35 3.47
N LEU A 197 4.29 -15.44 4.18
CA LEU A 197 5.57 -14.85 3.82
C LEU A 197 6.09 -15.35 2.47
N ASP A 198 6.05 -16.66 2.23
CA ASP A 198 6.53 -17.28 1.00
C ASP A 198 5.76 -16.77 -0.22
N SER A 199 4.42 -16.79 -0.19
CA SER A 199 3.58 -16.19 -1.25
C SER A 199 3.71 -14.66 -1.35
N MET A 200 4.12 -13.97 -0.28
CA MET A 200 4.47 -12.55 -0.37
C MET A 200 5.81 -12.33 -1.09
N VAL A 201 6.79 -13.24 -0.94
CA VAL A 201 8.05 -13.23 -1.71
C VAL A 201 7.78 -13.52 -3.19
N GLU A 202 6.91 -14.50 -3.49
CA GLU A 202 6.41 -14.77 -4.85
C GLU A 202 5.70 -13.56 -5.47
N ALA A 203 4.93 -12.81 -4.66
CA ALA A 203 4.36 -11.51 -5.05
C ALA A 203 5.39 -10.36 -5.16
N GLY A 204 6.67 -10.63 -4.95
CA GLY A 204 7.77 -9.68 -5.13
C GLY A 204 8.07 -8.79 -3.91
N LEU A 205 7.75 -9.22 -2.69
CA LEU A 205 8.16 -8.56 -1.44
C LEU A 205 9.70 -8.50 -1.33
N THR A 206 10.23 -7.33 -1.00
CA THR A 206 11.68 -7.04 -0.90
C THR A 206 12.13 -6.46 0.44
N GLY A 207 11.19 -6.06 1.32
CA GLY A 207 11.54 -5.46 2.60
C GLY A 207 10.44 -5.57 3.65
N ILE A 208 10.82 -5.97 4.85
CA ILE A 208 9.93 -6.14 6.01
C ILE A 208 10.41 -5.22 7.12
N ASN A 209 9.53 -4.33 7.57
CA ASN A 209 9.67 -3.66 8.85
C ASN A 209 8.77 -4.38 9.85
N LEU A 210 9.40 -5.08 10.77
CA LEU A 210 8.74 -5.80 11.85
C LEU A 210 8.62 -4.87 13.06
N SER A 211 7.41 -4.60 13.54
CA SER A 211 7.22 -3.90 14.82
C SER A 211 7.33 -4.88 15.98
N LEU A 212 8.37 -4.73 16.80
CA LEU A 212 8.61 -5.54 17.99
C LEU A 212 9.35 -4.67 19.02
N ASP A 213 8.66 -4.32 20.10
CA ASP A 213 9.12 -3.29 21.04
C ASP A 213 9.82 -3.85 22.30
N THR A 214 9.88 -5.17 22.49
CA THR A 214 10.58 -5.84 23.61
C THR A 214 10.92 -7.28 23.22
N LEU A 215 11.96 -7.86 23.84
CA LEU A 215 12.34 -9.27 23.70
C LEU A 215 11.87 -10.14 24.89
N ASP A 216 11.18 -9.54 25.87
CA ASP A 216 10.54 -10.24 26.98
C ASP A 216 9.09 -10.64 26.59
N PRO A 217 8.72 -11.95 26.63
CA PRO A 217 7.37 -12.41 26.24
C PRO A 217 6.22 -11.88 27.11
N PHE A 218 6.48 -11.56 28.39
CA PHE A 218 5.49 -11.00 29.29
C PHE A 218 5.30 -9.50 29.05
N GLN A 219 6.40 -8.75 28.86
CA GLN A 219 6.30 -7.35 28.41
C GLN A 219 5.66 -7.24 27.04
N PHE A 220 5.91 -8.17 26.12
CA PHE A 220 5.19 -8.22 24.84
C PHE A 220 3.68 -8.30 25.06
N GLN A 221 3.21 -9.14 25.98
CA GLN A 221 1.79 -9.24 26.30
C GLN A 221 1.26 -7.96 26.97
N ILE A 222 2.03 -7.29 27.82
CA ILE A 222 1.66 -6.01 28.45
C ILE A 222 1.57 -4.89 27.40
N MET A 223 2.64 -4.68 26.63
CA MET A 223 2.75 -3.60 25.65
C MET A 223 1.76 -3.71 24.49
N THR A 224 1.40 -4.94 24.07
CA THR A 224 0.50 -5.19 22.93
C THR A 224 -0.92 -5.61 23.33
N ARG A 225 -1.14 -5.90 24.62
CA ARG A 225 -2.34 -6.50 25.24
C ARG A 225 -2.75 -7.87 24.69
N ARG A 226 -1.87 -8.57 23.97
CA ARG A 226 -2.17 -9.86 23.33
C ARG A 226 -0.96 -10.80 23.37
N LYS A 227 -1.22 -12.10 23.29
CA LYS A 227 -0.17 -13.11 23.04
C LYS A 227 0.23 -13.08 21.56
N GLY A 228 1.50 -13.36 21.27
CA GLY A 228 2.00 -13.36 19.89
C GLY A 228 3.51 -13.52 19.73
N PHE A 229 4.30 -13.24 20.78
CA PHE A 229 5.77 -13.22 20.74
C PHE A 229 6.41 -14.36 19.93
N ASP A 230 6.08 -15.63 20.24
CA ASP A 230 6.66 -16.80 19.55
C ASP A 230 6.39 -16.81 18.03
N ALA A 231 5.25 -16.27 17.60
CA ALA A 231 4.89 -16.14 16.18
C ALA A 231 5.64 -14.99 15.49
N VAL A 232 6.06 -13.97 16.25
CA VAL A 232 6.94 -12.89 15.77
C VAL A 232 8.39 -13.40 15.64
N MET A 233 8.89 -14.13 16.64
CA MET A 233 10.23 -14.73 16.59
C MET A 233 10.35 -15.77 15.46
N LYS A 234 9.37 -16.67 15.31
CA LYS A 234 9.28 -17.58 14.15
C LYS A 234 9.26 -16.84 12.81
N CYS A 235 8.67 -15.64 12.77
CA CYS A 235 8.70 -14.81 11.57
C CYS A 235 10.09 -14.22 11.30
N ILE A 236 10.83 -13.77 12.31
CA ILE A 236 12.22 -13.32 12.17
C ILE A 236 13.07 -14.45 11.59
N ASP A 237 12.99 -15.63 12.19
CA ASP A 237 13.84 -16.76 11.81
C ASP A 237 13.50 -17.31 10.42
N ARG A 238 12.22 -17.38 10.01
CA ARG A 238 11.84 -17.72 8.63
C ARG A 238 12.31 -16.69 7.60
N VAL A 239 12.29 -15.39 7.91
CA VAL A 239 12.86 -14.37 7.01
C VAL A 239 14.37 -14.54 6.87
N LEU A 240 15.09 -14.85 7.94
CA LEU A 240 16.53 -15.11 7.89
C LEU A 240 16.87 -16.40 7.13
N GLU A 241 16.04 -17.44 7.26
CA GLU A 241 16.13 -18.66 6.47
C GLU A 241 15.96 -18.38 4.98
N LEU A 242 14.90 -17.66 4.58
CA LEU A 242 14.67 -17.28 3.18
C LEU A 242 15.82 -16.43 2.61
N LYS A 243 16.42 -15.52 3.41
CA LYS A 243 17.63 -14.78 3.02
C LYS A 243 18.82 -15.71 2.76
N ARG A 244 19.04 -16.74 3.59
CA ARG A 244 20.09 -17.77 3.38
C ARG A 244 19.83 -18.61 2.13
N LEU A 245 18.56 -18.82 1.77
CA LEU A 245 18.13 -19.45 0.52
C LEU A 245 18.19 -18.52 -0.71
N GLY A 246 18.72 -17.30 -0.56
CA GLY A 246 18.95 -16.35 -1.66
C GLY A 246 17.82 -15.33 -1.91
N ALA A 247 16.76 -15.32 -1.09
CA ALA A 247 15.69 -14.32 -1.24
C ALA A 247 16.20 -12.91 -0.89
N ASN A 248 16.03 -11.95 -1.81
CA ASN A 248 16.45 -10.55 -1.65
C ASN A 248 15.52 -9.78 -0.70
N LEU A 249 15.56 -10.13 0.58
CA LEU A 249 14.73 -9.58 1.66
C LEU A 249 15.54 -8.72 2.63
N LYS A 250 15.13 -7.46 2.78
CA LYS A 250 15.64 -6.53 3.79
C LYS A 250 14.79 -6.62 5.06
N LEU A 251 15.27 -7.28 6.10
CA LEU A 251 14.61 -7.34 7.42
C LEU A 251 15.07 -6.21 8.32
N LYS A 252 14.12 -5.42 8.83
CA LYS A 252 14.35 -4.35 9.80
C LYS A 252 13.39 -4.53 10.98
N VAL A 253 13.88 -4.44 12.21
CA VAL A 253 13.05 -4.51 13.43
C VAL A 253 12.90 -3.10 13.99
N ASN A 254 11.68 -2.58 14.01
CA ASN A 254 11.34 -1.28 14.59
C ASN A 254 10.91 -1.48 16.05
N CYS A 255 11.54 -0.74 16.97
CA CYS A 255 11.20 -0.69 18.39
C CYS A 255 10.97 0.77 18.81
N VAL A 256 9.77 1.09 19.31
CA VAL A 256 9.47 2.40 19.92
C VAL A 256 9.91 2.38 21.37
N VAL A 257 10.90 3.21 21.72
CA VAL A 257 11.51 3.19 23.06
C VAL A 257 10.79 4.19 23.98
N MET A 258 10.36 3.70 25.13
CA MET A 258 9.58 4.42 26.13
C MET A 258 10.17 4.18 27.53
N ARG A 259 10.40 5.27 28.26
CA ARG A 259 10.92 5.25 29.63
C ARG A 259 9.92 4.65 30.62
N GLY A 260 10.39 3.83 31.53
CA GLY A 260 9.60 3.05 32.49
C GLY A 260 8.88 1.86 31.87
N LEU A 261 9.34 1.33 30.72
CA LEU A 261 8.64 0.29 29.98
C LEU A 261 9.57 -0.71 29.27
N ASN A 262 10.40 -0.23 28.34
CA ASN A 262 11.22 -1.09 27.48
C ASN A 262 12.65 -0.58 27.22
N GLU A 263 13.14 0.43 27.96
CA GLU A 263 14.52 0.91 27.81
C GLU A 263 15.57 -0.17 28.14
N ARG A 264 15.21 -1.11 29.01
CA ARG A 264 16.03 -2.29 29.35
C ARG A 264 16.25 -3.23 28.16
N ASP A 265 15.36 -3.22 27.16
CA ASP A 265 15.46 -4.06 25.97
C ASP A 265 16.45 -3.51 24.92
N ILE A 266 16.95 -2.26 25.07
CA ILE A 266 17.91 -1.65 24.12
C ILE A 266 19.14 -2.55 23.90
N ILE A 267 19.79 -3.01 24.98
CA ILE A 267 20.98 -3.86 24.89
C ILE A 267 20.66 -5.27 24.35
N PRO A 268 19.61 -5.98 24.83
CA PRO A 268 19.12 -7.22 24.20
C PRO A 268 18.83 -7.09 22.70
N PHE A 269 18.24 -5.98 22.25
CA PHE A 269 18.00 -5.72 20.83
C PHE A 269 19.29 -5.49 20.04
N VAL A 270 20.31 -4.82 20.60
CA VAL A 270 21.62 -4.74 19.95
C VAL A 270 22.25 -6.14 19.84
N GLU A 271 22.21 -6.94 20.91
CA GLU A 271 22.71 -8.33 20.93
C GLU A 271 22.02 -9.25 19.91
N LEU A 272 20.72 -9.05 19.64
CA LEU A 272 19.99 -9.79 18.60
C LEU A 272 20.66 -9.64 17.21
N GLY A 273 21.31 -8.49 16.95
CA GLY A 273 22.06 -8.21 15.73
C GLY A 273 23.49 -8.78 15.69
N ARG A 274 23.96 -9.48 16.73
CA ARG A 274 25.34 -10.01 16.76
C ARG A 274 25.62 -10.97 15.59
N GLU A 275 24.79 -12.00 15.47
CA GLU A 275 24.94 -13.07 14.47
C GLU A 275 23.87 -13.04 13.36
N LYS A 276 22.82 -12.26 13.54
CA LYS A 276 21.68 -12.16 12.61
C LYS A 276 21.78 -10.88 11.78
N ASP A 277 21.71 -11.00 10.46
CA ASP A 277 21.61 -9.86 9.54
C ASP A 277 20.21 -9.22 9.62
N ILE A 278 20.03 -8.43 10.68
CA ILE A 278 18.87 -7.64 11.05
C ILE A 278 19.35 -6.20 11.26
N GLU A 279 18.60 -5.22 10.73
CA GLU A 279 18.75 -3.83 11.14
C GLU A 279 17.71 -3.49 12.21
N VAL A 280 18.15 -3.41 13.47
CA VAL A 280 17.31 -2.94 14.58
C VAL A 280 17.23 -1.42 14.53
N ARG A 281 16.03 -0.87 14.70
CA ARG A 281 15.73 0.56 14.60
C ARG A 281 14.97 1.03 15.83
N PHE A 282 15.67 1.74 16.70
CA PHE A 282 15.05 2.43 17.83
C PHE A 282 14.38 3.72 17.36
N ILE A 283 13.18 4.00 17.87
CA ILE A 283 12.34 5.12 17.45
C ILE A 283 11.98 5.97 18.68
N GLU A 284 12.20 7.28 18.58
CA GLU A 284 11.78 8.23 19.61
C GLU A 284 10.25 8.30 19.71
N TYR A 285 9.73 8.21 20.93
CA TYR A 285 8.28 8.25 21.19
C TYR A 285 7.66 9.60 20.80
N MET A 286 6.70 9.59 19.86
CA MET A 286 6.05 10.75 19.25
C MET A 286 4.59 10.96 19.73
N PRO A 287 4.07 12.19 19.73
CA PRO A 287 2.66 12.47 20.00
C PRO A 287 1.76 12.06 18.82
N PHE A 288 0.64 11.39 19.14
CA PHE A 288 -0.42 11.07 18.18
C PHE A 288 -1.80 11.14 18.85
N GLY A 289 -2.86 11.33 18.05
CA GLY A 289 -4.23 11.34 18.54
C GLY A 289 -4.55 10.11 19.40
N GLY A 290 -4.81 10.35 20.69
CA GLY A 290 -5.20 9.33 21.67
C GLY A 290 -4.07 8.56 22.38
N ASN A 291 -2.78 8.76 22.05
CA ASN A 291 -1.72 7.88 22.57
C ASN A 291 -1.18 8.21 23.99
N LYS A 292 -1.68 9.27 24.65
CA LYS A 292 -1.22 9.72 25.98
C LYS A 292 0.30 9.90 26.05
N TRP A 293 0.83 10.60 25.03
CA TRP A 293 2.22 11.06 24.99
C TRP A 293 2.57 11.95 26.18
N SER A 294 3.84 11.94 26.56
CA SER A 294 4.43 12.94 27.44
C SER A 294 5.95 12.93 27.28
N LYS A 295 6.57 14.12 27.35
CA LYS A 295 8.02 14.28 27.20
C LYS A 295 8.84 13.40 28.15
N GLY A 296 8.36 13.18 29.38
CA GLY A 296 9.05 12.33 30.38
C GLY A 296 9.14 10.84 30.01
N LYS A 297 8.23 10.33 29.17
CA LYS A 297 8.27 8.95 28.64
C LYS A 297 9.21 8.82 27.44
N MET A 298 9.61 9.92 26.81
CA MET A 298 10.54 9.90 25.68
C MET A 298 11.96 9.61 26.19
N ILE A 299 12.71 8.80 25.44
CA ILE A 299 14.16 8.69 25.54
C ILE A 299 14.73 9.21 24.22
N SER A 300 15.70 10.12 24.30
CA SER A 300 16.34 10.69 23.12
C SER A 300 17.30 9.71 22.45
N PHE A 301 17.57 9.94 21.17
CA PHE A 301 18.65 9.26 20.45
C PHE A 301 19.99 9.30 21.18
N GLN A 302 20.35 10.43 21.79
CA GLN A 302 21.63 10.57 22.48
C GLN A 302 21.70 9.66 23.71
N GLU A 303 20.67 9.66 24.56
CA GLU A 303 20.55 8.73 25.69
C GLU A 303 20.60 7.25 25.23
N MET A 304 19.85 6.89 24.18
CA MET A 304 19.85 5.51 23.66
C MET A 304 21.23 5.10 23.12
N LEU A 305 21.93 6.01 22.43
CA LEU A 305 23.28 5.76 21.93
C LEU A 305 24.31 5.65 23.07
N ASP A 306 24.18 6.45 24.12
CA ASP A 306 25.12 6.44 25.25
C ASP A 306 24.94 5.20 26.15
N ILE A 307 23.70 4.73 26.35
CA ILE A 307 23.41 3.42 26.94
C ILE A 307 24.14 2.30 26.17
N ILE A 308 24.12 2.35 24.84
CA ILE A 308 24.79 1.35 23.98
C ILE A 308 26.31 1.50 24.07
N ARG A 309 26.84 2.73 24.10
CA ARG A 309 28.28 3.00 24.26
C ARG A 309 28.85 2.51 25.57
N THR A 310 28.09 2.51 26.68
CA THR A 310 28.54 1.95 27.96
C THR A 310 28.95 0.48 27.85
N LYS A 311 28.30 -0.29 26.96
CA LYS A 311 28.67 -1.70 26.69
C LYS A 311 29.54 -1.89 25.44
N TYR A 312 29.39 -1.01 24.44
CA TYR A 312 30.10 -1.08 23.16
C TYR A 312 30.71 0.29 22.79
N PRO A 313 31.81 0.72 23.46
CA PRO A 313 32.39 2.04 23.22
C PRO A 313 32.87 2.24 21.78
N GLY A 314 33.20 1.17 21.05
CA GLY A 314 33.56 1.19 19.64
C GLY A 314 32.39 1.29 18.65
N ILE A 315 31.15 1.55 19.09
CA ILE A 315 30.01 1.73 18.16
C ILE A 315 30.19 2.97 17.28
N GLN A 316 30.24 2.76 15.97
CA GLN A 316 30.56 3.78 14.97
C GLN A 316 29.41 4.04 13.99
N ARG A 317 29.25 5.30 13.55
CA ARG A 317 28.23 5.69 12.58
C ARG A 317 28.60 5.22 11.18
N ILE A 318 27.66 4.63 10.45
CA ILE A 318 27.79 4.28 9.04
C ILE A 318 27.27 5.45 8.19
N PRO A 319 27.92 5.82 7.07
CA PRO A 319 27.31 6.68 6.05
C PRO A 319 25.98 6.10 5.56
N GLY A 320 24.93 6.93 5.54
CA GLY A 320 23.60 6.57 5.04
C GLY A 320 23.34 7.09 3.63
N HIS A 321 22.22 6.70 3.03
CA HIS A 321 21.78 7.24 1.74
C HIS A 321 21.08 8.60 1.92
N LYS A 322 20.97 9.40 0.83
CA LYS A 322 20.43 10.79 0.83
C LYS A 322 19.14 10.94 1.65
N ASN A 323 18.21 9.99 1.52
CA ASN A 323 16.86 10.05 2.09
C ASN A 323 16.65 9.08 3.29
N ASP A 324 17.73 8.61 3.94
CA ASP A 324 17.62 7.66 5.04
C ASP A 324 16.97 8.26 6.30
N THR A 325 15.87 7.65 6.73
CA THR A 325 15.09 8.05 7.92
C THR A 325 15.82 7.79 9.25
N SER A 326 16.87 6.96 9.23
CA SER A 326 17.55 6.46 10.42
C SER A 326 19.04 6.79 10.38
N LYS A 327 19.56 7.31 11.49
CA LYS A 327 21.00 7.44 11.70
C LYS A 327 21.55 6.05 12.04
N THR A 328 22.28 5.43 11.11
CA THR A 328 22.72 4.02 11.21
C THR A 328 24.13 3.89 11.78
N PHE A 329 24.35 2.88 12.60
CA PHE A 329 25.57 2.56 13.33
C PHE A 329 25.88 1.05 13.23
N ALA A 330 27.16 0.69 13.37
CA ALA A 330 27.65 -0.67 13.52
C ALA A 330 28.42 -0.83 14.83
N VAL A 331 28.21 -1.96 15.51
CA VAL A 331 29.11 -2.43 16.57
C VAL A 331 30.17 -3.32 15.92
N PRO A 332 31.48 -3.14 16.20
CA PRO A 332 32.52 -4.00 15.66
C PRO A 332 32.28 -5.48 15.97
N GLY A 333 32.40 -6.34 14.94
CA GLY A 333 32.16 -7.78 15.05
C GLY A 333 30.68 -8.22 15.00
N PHE A 334 29.72 -7.31 14.83
CA PHE A 334 28.30 -7.64 14.68
C PHE A 334 27.92 -7.70 13.18
N VAL A 335 27.09 -8.67 12.80
CA VAL A 335 26.56 -8.81 11.42
C VAL A 335 25.45 -7.79 11.15
N GLY A 336 24.55 -7.62 12.13
CA GLY A 336 23.43 -6.68 12.10
C GLY A 336 23.84 -5.23 12.39
N LYS A 337 22.86 -4.34 12.33
CA LYS A 337 23.07 -2.87 12.40
C LYS A 337 22.06 -2.22 13.32
N VAL A 338 22.46 -1.09 13.92
CA VAL A 338 21.61 -0.30 14.83
C VAL A 338 21.27 1.03 14.16
N GLY A 339 19.99 1.32 13.99
CA GLY A 339 19.49 2.59 13.46
C GLY A 339 18.71 3.37 14.51
N PHE A 340 18.77 4.70 14.44
CA PHE A 340 17.98 5.58 15.30
C PHE A 340 17.10 6.50 14.45
N ILE A 341 15.77 6.36 14.59
CA ILE A 341 14.77 7.23 13.98
C ILE A 341 14.51 8.38 14.94
N THR A 342 15.11 9.51 14.60
CA THR A 342 15.30 10.72 15.43
C THR A 342 14.16 11.72 15.23
N SER A 343 12.94 11.20 15.33
CA SER A 343 11.71 11.90 14.92
C SER A 343 11.25 13.03 15.84
N MET A 344 11.93 13.28 16.97
CA MET A 344 11.64 14.39 17.88
C MET A 344 12.86 15.29 18.11
N THR A 345 14.07 14.73 18.21
CA THR A 345 15.26 15.50 18.64
C THR A 345 16.14 16.04 17.52
N ASN A 346 16.14 15.42 16.34
CA ASN A 346 17.02 15.80 15.22
C ASN A 346 16.46 15.23 13.92
N ASP A 347 15.50 15.94 13.32
CA ASP A 347 14.62 15.38 12.29
C ASP A 347 15.30 15.11 10.93
N PHE A 348 14.49 14.66 9.96
CA PHE A 348 14.90 14.20 8.63
C PHE A 348 14.03 14.79 7.52
N CYS A 349 13.34 15.92 7.77
CA CYS A 349 12.36 16.47 6.83
C CYS A 349 13.01 17.03 5.56
N GLY A 350 14.20 17.64 5.68
CA GLY A 350 14.97 18.15 4.53
C GLY A 350 15.26 17.13 3.42
N THR A 351 15.24 15.82 3.71
CA THR A 351 15.40 14.74 2.69
C THR A 351 14.20 13.79 2.62
N CYS A 352 13.02 14.23 3.08
CA CYS A 352 11.83 13.39 3.23
C CYS A 352 11.04 13.16 1.92
N ASN A 353 11.49 12.20 1.11
CA ASN A 353 10.85 11.71 -0.12
C ASN A 353 9.50 10.95 0.05
N ARG A 354 8.80 11.08 1.19
CA ARG A 354 7.69 10.19 1.56
C ARG A 354 6.32 10.83 1.41
N LEU A 355 5.38 10.09 0.82
CA LEU A 355 3.94 10.36 0.79
C LEU A 355 3.17 9.21 1.45
N ARG A 356 1.96 9.48 1.95
CA ARG A 356 1.07 8.48 2.55
C ARG A 356 -0.33 8.56 1.95
N ILE A 357 -0.92 7.41 1.65
CA ILE A 357 -2.36 7.25 1.41
C ILE A 357 -2.95 6.52 2.64
N THR A 358 -4.00 7.08 3.23
CA THR A 358 -4.70 6.52 4.40
C THR A 358 -5.71 5.43 3.99
N GLY A 359 -6.28 4.71 4.96
CA GLY A 359 -7.22 3.60 4.69
C GLY A 359 -8.52 4.04 3.99
N ASP A 360 -8.96 5.26 4.29
CA ASP A 360 -10.06 5.99 3.67
C ASP A 360 -9.65 6.76 2.40
N GLY A 361 -8.40 6.62 1.94
CA GLY A 361 -7.92 7.12 0.65
C GLY A 361 -7.61 8.62 0.58
N ASN A 362 -7.30 9.25 1.71
CA ASN A 362 -6.74 10.59 1.74
C ASN A 362 -5.22 10.55 1.52
N LEU A 363 -4.70 11.46 0.69
CA LEU A 363 -3.27 11.73 0.57
C LEU A 363 -2.84 12.67 1.70
N LYS A 364 -1.83 12.24 2.46
CA LYS A 364 -1.18 13.01 3.54
C LYS A 364 0.31 13.15 3.24
N VAL A 365 0.77 14.39 3.03
CA VAL A 365 2.16 14.67 2.58
C VAL A 365 3.17 14.76 3.72
N CYS A 366 2.70 14.87 4.97
CA CYS A 366 3.49 14.82 6.19
C CYS A 366 2.90 13.79 7.18
N LEU A 367 3.61 13.45 8.25
CA LEU A 367 3.08 12.62 9.35
C LEU A 367 2.28 13.46 10.37
N HIS A 368 2.63 14.73 10.50
CA HIS A 368 2.00 15.70 11.40
C HIS A 368 1.49 16.90 10.57
N GLY A 369 0.28 17.39 10.87
CA GLY A 369 -0.44 18.39 10.06
C GLY A 369 -1.73 17.81 9.45
N ASN A 370 -2.76 18.65 9.31
CA ASN A 370 -4.13 18.21 8.97
C ASN A 370 -4.52 18.38 7.50
N ASP A 371 -3.68 19.03 6.70
CA ASP A 371 -3.83 19.11 5.24
C ASP A 371 -3.80 17.71 4.60
N GLU A 372 -4.98 17.27 4.17
CA GLU A 372 -5.25 16.00 3.52
C GLU A 372 -6.17 16.25 2.31
N VAL A 373 -6.02 15.46 1.25
CA VAL A 373 -6.90 15.53 0.06
C VAL A 373 -7.42 14.14 -0.31
N SER A 374 -8.73 14.03 -0.53
CA SER A 374 -9.38 12.73 -0.78
C SER A 374 -9.19 12.29 -2.23
N LEU A 375 -8.25 11.36 -2.46
CA LEU A 375 -8.09 10.72 -3.76
C LEU A 375 -9.22 9.71 -4.01
N ARG A 376 -9.78 9.11 -2.95
CA ARG A 376 -10.94 8.19 -3.02
C ARG A 376 -12.14 8.84 -3.69
N ASP A 377 -12.51 10.04 -3.27
CA ASP A 377 -13.77 10.65 -3.72
C ASP A 377 -13.64 11.18 -5.16
N LEU A 378 -12.46 11.68 -5.54
CA LEU A 378 -12.10 11.99 -6.92
C LEU A 378 -12.12 10.75 -7.83
N LEU A 379 -11.67 9.58 -7.34
CA LEU A 379 -11.74 8.33 -8.10
C LEU A 379 -13.17 7.87 -8.37
N ARG A 380 -14.07 8.07 -7.40
CA ARG A 380 -15.44 7.53 -7.41
C ARG A 380 -16.49 8.49 -7.97
N LYS A 381 -16.11 9.74 -8.24
CA LYS A 381 -16.92 10.80 -8.88
C LYS A 381 -17.80 10.28 -10.02
N ASP A 382 -17.22 9.56 -10.98
CA ASP A 382 -17.92 9.03 -12.16
C ASP A 382 -18.47 7.60 -11.94
N ASN A 383 -18.39 7.07 -10.72
CA ASN A 383 -18.99 5.82 -10.24
C ASN A 383 -20.06 6.11 -9.16
N GLY A 384 -20.70 7.29 -9.22
CA GLY A 384 -21.76 7.71 -8.28
C GLY A 384 -21.31 7.98 -6.84
N GLY A 385 -20.00 7.96 -6.56
CA GLY A 385 -19.45 7.95 -5.21
C GLY A 385 -19.23 6.54 -4.62
N ASP A 386 -19.73 5.49 -5.29
CA ASP A 386 -19.64 4.11 -4.82
C ASP A 386 -18.24 3.49 -5.01
N PRO A 387 -17.86 2.49 -4.18
CA PRO A 387 -16.59 1.77 -4.32
C PRO A 387 -16.40 1.11 -5.69
N ILE A 388 -15.22 1.27 -6.29
CA ILE A 388 -14.88 0.63 -7.56
C ILE A 388 -14.45 -0.81 -7.27
N ASP A 389 -15.32 -1.76 -7.62
CA ASP A 389 -15.00 -3.20 -7.62
C ASP A 389 -14.20 -3.63 -8.87
N GLN A 390 -13.96 -4.94 -9.00
CA GLN A 390 -13.16 -5.48 -10.11
C GLN A 390 -13.86 -5.32 -11.46
N GLU A 391 -15.18 -5.49 -11.53
CA GLU A 391 -15.93 -5.39 -12.77
C GLU A 391 -16.05 -3.91 -13.20
N ALA A 392 -16.34 -3.01 -12.26
CA ALA A 392 -16.29 -1.57 -12.48
C ALA A 392 -14.90 -1.12 -12.98
N PHE A 393 -13.82 -1.60 -12.35
CA PHE A 393 -12.46 -1.28 -12.78
C PHE A 393 -12.17 -1.79 -14.21
N GLU A 394 -12.60 -3.01 -14.54
CA GLU A 394 -12.43 -3.59 -15.88
C GLU A 394 -13.26 -2.86 -16.94
N ARG A 395 -14.51 -2.46 -16.64
CA ARG A 395 -15.35 -1.63 -17.53
C ARG A 395 -14.68 -0.29 -17.84
N ILE A 396 -14.24 0.46 -16.82
CA ILE A 396 -13.60 1.79 -17.04
C ILE A 396 -12.24 1.62 -17.75
N LYS A 397 -11.47 0.56 -17.44
CA LYS A 397 -10.22 0.23 -18.14
C LYS A 397 -10.47 -0.10 -19.62
N GLN A 398 -11.52 -0.84 -19.95
CA GLN A 398 -11.85 -1.20 -21.33
C GLN A 398 -12.23 0.05 -22.14
N ILE A 399 -13.05 0.94 -21.57
CA ILE A 399 -13.39 2.24 -22.18
C ILE A 399 -12.13 3.07 -22.50
N GLU A 400 -11.12 3.07 -21.62
CA GLU A 400 -9.83 3.75 -21.86
C GLU A 400 -8.98 3.08 -22.96
N ILE A 401 -9.07 1.76 -23.14
CA ILE A 401 -8.43 1.05 -24.27
C ILE A 401 -9.15 1.41 -25.57
N ASP A 402 -10.48 1.36 -25.60
CA ASP A 402 -11.28 1.66 -26.79
C ASP A 402 -11.15 3.12 -27.24
N ARG A 403 -10.94 4.08 -26.32
CA ARG A 403 -10.50 5.45 -26.67
C ARG A 403 -9.14 5.48 -27.35
N ARG A 404 -8.14 4.80 -26.77
CA ARG A 404 -6.75 4.80 -27.31
C ARG A 404 -6.66 4.14 -28.68
N ASP A 405 -7.51 3.14 -28.93
CA ASP A 405 -7.68 2.48 -30.21
C ASP A 405 -8.58 3.27 -31.19
N GLY A 406 -9.10 4.43 -30.80
CA GLY A 406 -9.92 5.32 -31.65
C GLY A 406 -11.36 4.85 -31.89
N ARG A 407 -11.88 3.93 -31.07
CA ARG A 407 -13.25 3.39 -31.19
C ARG A 407 -14.32 4.22 -30.47
N LEU A 408 -13.91 5.21 -29.68
CA LEU A 408 -14.80 6.12 -28.94
C LEU A 408 -14.34 7.58 -29.16
N SER A 409 -15.28 8.52 -29.19
CA SER A 409 -15.00 9.95 -29.31
C SER A 409 -14.54 10.55 -27.97
N ASP A 410 -13.68 11.58 -28.05
CA ASP A 410 -13.14 12.30 -26.89
C ASP A 410 -14.23 12.96 -26.02
N GLU A 411 -15.38 13.28 -26.61
CA GLU A 411 -16.57 13.84 -25.92
C GLU A 411 -17.22 12.88 -24.91
N THR A 412 -16.86 11.58 -24.93
CA THR A 412 -17.32 10.62 -23.93
C THR A 412 -16.76 11.01 -22.55
N ILE A 413 -17.60 11.30 -21.55
CA ILE A 413 -17.14 11.87 -20.27
C ILE A 413 -16.41 10.83 -19.37
N LEU A 414 -16.76 9.54 -19.48
CA LEU A 414 -16.23 8.44 -18.63
C LEU A 414 -14.81 8.00 -19.00
N GLY A 415 -13.78 8.83 -18.77
CA GLY A 415 -12.39 8.57 -19.20
C GLY A 415 -11.36 8.62 -18.07
N TRP A 416 -10.46 7.64 -17.99
CA TRP A 416 -9.34 7.70 -17.05
C TRP A 416 -8.42 8.89 -17.37
N GLY A 417 -8.23 9.24 -18.65
CA GLY A 417 -7.35 10.35 -19.05
C GLY A 417 -7.61 11.71 -18.38
N GLN A 418 -8.87 12.15 -18.26
CA GLN A 418 -9.20 13.42 -17.60
C GLN A 418 -9.12 13.29 -16.07
N ARG A 419 -9.62 12.19 -15.51
CA ARG A 419 -9.56 11.88 -14.07
C ARG A 419 -8.12 11.77 -13.58
N GLU A 420 -7.22 11.22 -14.40
CA GLU A 420 -5.79 11.10 -14.11
C GLU A 420 -5.13 12.48 -14.05
N GLN A 421 -5.52 13.43 -14.91
CA GLN A 421 -5.04 14.81 -14.84
C GLN A 421 -5.57 15.54 -13.59
N GLU A 422 -6.85 15.40 -13.25
CA GLU A 422 -7.45 15.96 -12.03
C GLU A 422 -6.76 15.42 -10.77
N LEU A 423 -6.54 14.10 -10.69
CA LEU A 423 -5.78 13.46 -9.61
C LEU A 423 -4.33 13.96 -9.55
N LEU A 424 -3.62 14.03 -10.68
CA LEU A 424 -2.23 14.48 -10.72
C LEU A 424 -2.08 15.95 -10.28
N GLN A 425 -3.02 16.82 -10.69
CA GLN A 425 -3.04 18.20 -10.23
C GLN A 425 -3.23 18.28 -8.70
N VAL A 426 -4.24 17.60 -8.15
CA VAL A 426 -4.52 17.58 -6.70
C VAL A 426 -3.36 16.97 -5.90
N ILE A 427 -2.71 15.93 -6.43
CA ILE A 427 -1.47 15.36 -5.86
C ILE A 427 -0.36 16.43 -5.86
N GLY A 428 -0.11 17.10 -6.98
CA GLY A 428 0.94 18.11 -7.12
C GLY A 428 0.72 19.33 -6.22
N GLU A 429 -0.51 19.81 -6.07
CA GLU A 429 -0.88 20.90 -5.16
C GLU A 429 -0.73 20.52 -3.69
N ALA A 430 -1.03 19.27 -3.32
CA ALA A 430 -0.75 18.75 -1.99
C ALA A 430 0.76 18.60 -1.73
N VAL A 431 1.52 18.07 -2.70
CA VAL A 431 2.98 17.89 -2.60
C VAL A 431 3.69 19.23 -2.46
N LYS A 432 3.31 20.27 -3.22
CA LYS A 432 3.88 21.62 -3.12
C LYS A 432 3.63 22.31 -1.78
N ARG A 433 2.55 21.95 -1.06
CA ARG A 433 2.27 22.41 0.32
C ARG A 433 3.11 21.72 1.41
N LYS A 434 3.94 20.74 1.08
CA LYS A 434 4.77 20.04 2.07
C LYS A 434 5.83 20.97 2.68
N ALA A 435 5.68 21.31 3.95
CA ALA A 435 6.62 22.14 4.71
C ALA A 435 8.07 21.60 4.69
N GLU A 436 9.04 22.50 4.88
CA GLU A 436 10.47 22.17 4.96
C GLU A 436 10.76 21.21 6.11
N LYS A 437 10.40 21.61 7.33
CA LYS A 437 10.43 20.82 8.57
C LYS A 437 9.03 20.65 9.15
N HIS A 438 8.85 19.69 10.06
CA HIS A 438 7.66 19.65 10.92
C HIS A 438 7.76 20.68 12.06
N ALA A 439 6.64 20.94 12.73
CA ALA A 439 6.62 21.79 13.93
C ALA A 439 7.54 21.23 15.03
N ASP A 440 7.95 22.10 15.95
CA ASP A 440 8.83 21.72 17.06
C ASP A 440 8.03 20.98 18.16
N ILE A 441 8.73 20.27 19.06
CA ILE A 441 8.13 19.30 20.02
C ILE A 441 6.91 19.85 20.77
N GLY A 442 6.99 21.09 21.26
CA GLY A 442 5.94 21.73 22.07
C GLY A 442 4.68 22.11 21.29
N ASP A 443 4.70 22.05 19.96
CA ASP A 443 3.54 22.32 19.10
C ASP A 443 3.01 21.01 18.47
N LEU A 444 3.88 20.03 18.23
CA LEU A 444 3.47 18.65 17.90
C LEU A 444 2.57 18.03 18.99
N GLU A 445 2.76 18.40 20.26
CA GLU A 445 1.90 17.98 21.38
C GLU A 445 0.48 18.60 21.31
N LYS A 446 0.34 19.80 20.75
CA LYS A 446 -0.92 20.56 20.66
C LYS A 446 -1.69 20.29 19.37
N LEU A 447 -0.99 19.88 18.31
CA LEU A 447 -1.60 19.58 17.02
C LEU A 447 -2.52 18.37 17.11
N GLN A 448 -3.82 18.60 16.92
CA GLN A 448 -4.74 17.52 16.58
C GLN A 448 -4.21 16.79 15.34
N ASN A 449 -4.16 15.46 15.39
CA ASN A 449 -3.73 14.61 14.29
C ASN A 449 -4.49 13.27 14.39
N ARG A 450 -4.68 12.58 13.26
CA ARG A 450 -5.32 11.26 13.23
C ARG A 450 -4.57 10.27 14.16
N PRO A 451 -5.27 9.34 14.82
CA PRO A 451 -4.63 8.20 15.49
C PRO A 451 -3.71 7.42 14.53
N MET A 452 -2.58 6.91 15.04
CA MET A 452 -1.55 6.23 14.23
C MET A 452 -2.12 5.10 13.36
N ILE A 453 -3.13 4.40 13.87
CA ILE A 453 -3.87 3.33 13.18
C ILE A 453 -4.51 3.78 11.85
N LEU A 454 -5.00 5.02 11.74
CA LEU A 454 -5.67 5.52 10.54
C LEU A 454 -4.65 6.06 9.51
N ILE A 455 -3.52 6.61 9.98
CA ILE A 455 -2.43 7.11 9.12
C ILE A 455 -1.61 5.95 8.52
N GLY A 456 -1.50 4.82 9.24
CA GLY A 456 -0.75 3.64 8.85
C GLY A 456 0.77 3.79 9.01
N GLY A 457 1.31 3.27 10.12
CA GLY A 457 2.69 3.40 10.66
C GLY A 457 3.82 3.74 9.69
#